data_AF-A0A0B3AF05-F1
#
_entry.id   AF-A0A0B3AF05-F1
#
_cell.length_a   1.000
_cell.length_b   1.000
_cell.length_c   1.000
_cell.angle_alpha   90.00
_cell.angle_beta   90.00
_cell.angle_gamma   90.00
#
_symmetry.space_group_name_H-M   'P 1'
#
loop_
_entity.id
_entity.type
_entity.pdbx_description
1 polymer ?
#
loop_
_entity_poly.entity_id
_entity_poly.type
_entity_poly.pdbx_seq_one_letter_code
_entity_poly.pdbx_strand_id
1 'polypeptide(L)'
;MKGLNKKSQITMFMVVGIILVVVIAFILYVNSKTVEQTLSSGVQEALANRQFSSAVETFTNECLGSALDRGILEFSIDGGGLLPTRDARTSDPISLYYRNDKGQVSSAFWTRTDEFDAQLQQDIANNFLRCIDNYQLFREYNTEVIAAGEPRITPVYTDIDTKAILEYPITIQDASGSHDYISFSAAAPYRFGAMKSAIMDILSLIDQMPGIVSSPQMRDAKLSPIANQYGFVVAFDDPKEDIVIISLADPHAAPFLYNFAVEVKKPSSSQAYTINAPSSITAIAGAAAVCVPIDVQFSFNPPSVFVDSFSPMPGTTNYRMPGDVRIAGNNDQLCYQMKFPGAYTVDIVARDYFTSSPYTTTRQRVTITVI
;
A
#
# COMPACT_ATOMS: atom_id res chain seq x y z
N MET A 1 -32.53 51.07 17.59
CA MET A 1 -31.16 50.83 17.11
C MET A 1 -30.51 52.17 16.82
N LYS A 2 -29.55 52.60 17.64
CA LYS A 2 -28.86 53.90 17.52
C LYS A 2 -28.01 53.91 16.25
N GLY A 3 -28.18 54.94 15.42
CA GLY A 3 -27.43 55.12 14.18
C GLY A 3 -25.93 55.24 14.45
N LEU A 4 -25.17 54.25 14.01
CA LEU A 4 -23.71 54.29 13.96
C LEU A 4 -23.30 55.43 13.03
N ASN A 5 -22.55 56.40 13.55
CA ASN A 5 -21.97 57.50 12.79
C ASN A 5 -21.14 56.94 11.62
N LYS A 6 -21.54 57.25 10.38
CA LYS A 6 -20.88 56.78 9.13
C LYS A 6 -19.35 56.98 9.11
N LYS A 7 -18.83 57.96 9.85
CA LYS A 7 -17.38 58.23 9.98
C LYS A 7 -16.61 57.16 10.78
N SER A 8 -17.25 56.52 11.76
CA SER A 8 -16.62 55.47 12.59
C SER A 8 -16.46 54.14 11.85
N GLN A 9 -17.28 53.90 10.83
CA GLN A 9 -17.27 52.67 10.05
C GLN A 9 -16.07 52.62 9.09
N ILE A 10 -15.70 53.77 8.50
CA ILE A 10 -14.55 53.88 7.58
C ILE A 10 -13.24 53.62 8.32
N THR A 11 -13.06 54.18 9.52
CA THR A 11 -11.89 53.92 10.36
C THR A 11 -11.76 52.45 10.78
N MET A 12 -12.89 51.76 11.00
CA MET A 12 -12.88 50.34 11.35
C MET A 12 -12.36 49.47 10.19
N PHE A 13 -12.78 49.76 8.96
CA PHE A 13 -12.27 49.04 7.78
C PHE A 13 -10.78 49.30 7.52
N MET A 14 -10.30 50.54 7.75
CA MET A 14 -8.89 50.87 7.58
C MET A 14 -8.00 50.11 8.59
N VAL A 15 -8.43 50.06 9.85
CA VAL A 15 -7.70 49.33 10.90
C VAL A 15 -7.67 47.82 10.62
N VAL A 16 -8.81 47.25 10.20
CA VAL A 16 -8.88 45.82 9.84
C VAL A 16 -8.01 45.51 8.62
N GLY A 17 -7.99 46.39 7.60
CA GLY A 17 -7.15 46.22 6.42
C GLY A 17 -5.66 46.22 6.75
N ILE A 18 -5.20 47.13 7.61
CA ILE A 18 -3.80 47.18 8.05
C ILE A 18 -3.43 45.92 8.84
N ILE A 19 -4.30 45.48 9.76
CA ILE A 19 -4.08 44.23 10.52
C ILE A 19 -3.93 43.04 9.57
N LEU A 20 -4.79 42.95 8.56
CA LEU A 20 -4.75 41.85 7.59
C LEU A 20 -3.45 41.85 6.75
N VAL A 21 -2.98 43.03 6.32
CA VAL A 21 -1.69 43.17 5.61
C VAL A 21 -0.52 42.79 6.51
N VAL A 22 -0.50 43.21 7.77
CA VAL A 22 0.56 42.86 8.73
C VAL A 22 0.57 41.36 9.01
N VAL A 23 -0.59 40.71 9.13
CA VAL A 23 -0.67 39.25 9.32
C VAL A 23 -0.13 38.51 8.10
N ILE A 24 -0.51 38.91 6.88
CA ILE A 24 0.02 38.29 5.65
C ILE A 24 1.54 38.49 5.55
N ALA A 25 2.03 39.72 5.80
CA ALA A 25 3.45 40.03 5.77
C ALA A 25 4.22 39.23 6.84
N PHE A 26 3.64 39.04 8.03
CA PHE A 26 4.24 38.25 9.09
C PHE A 26 4.28 36.75 8.74
N ILE A 27 3.21 36.21 8.14
CA ILE A 27 3.19 34.83 7.64
C ILE A 27 4.27 34.63 6.56
N LEU A 28 4.39 35.56 5.62
CA LEU A 28 5.44 35.53 4.59
C LEU A 28 6.84 35.63 5.20
N TYR A 29 7.03 36.50 6.20
CA TYR A 29 8.31 36.67 6.89
C TYR A 29 8.72 35.43 7.69
N VAL A 30 7.80 34.84 8.46
CA VAL A 30 8.07 33.60 9.23
C VAL A 30 8.35 32.44 8.27
N ASN A 31 7.59 32.32 7.19
CA ASN A 31 7.85 31.29 6.17
C ASN A 31 9.20 31.49 5.47
N SER A 32 9.65 32.73 5.28
CA SER A 32 10.99 33.02 4.71
C SER A 32 12.15 32.71 5.65
N LYS A 33 11.92 32.70 6.97
CA LYS A 33 12.94 32.42 8.00
C LYS A 33 13.04 30.95 8.40
N THR A 34 12.04 30.13 8.06
CA THR A 34 11.97 28.72 8.49
C THR A 34 12.79 27.77 7.59
N VAL A 35 13.51 28.31 6.60
CA VAL A 35 14.46 27.55 5.77
C VAL A 35 15.87 28.10 5.99
N GLU A 36 16.33 28.21 7.23
CA GLU A 36 17.77 28.08 7.47
C GLU A 36 18.10 26.61 7.21
N GLN A 37 18.45 26.29 5.96
CA GLN A 37 19.11 25.04 5.63
C GLN A 37 20.43 25.03 6.40
N THR A 38 20.44 24.43 7.59
CA THR A 38 21.70 24.04 8.24
C THR A 38 22.41 23.12 7.27
N LEU A 39 23.39 23.67 6.55
CA LEU A 39 24.22 22.93 5.61
C LEU A 39 24.83 21.74 6.33
N SER A 40 24.88 20.59 5.66
CA SER A 40 25.59 19.45 6.21
C SER A 40 27.06 19.80 6.48
N SER A 41 27.68 19.09 7.42
CA SER A 41 29.10 19.27 7.70
C SER A 41 29.97 19.05 6.45
N GLY A 42 29.55 18.16 5.54
CA GLY A 42 30.26 17.90 4.28
C GLY A 42 30.22 19.10 3.32
N VAL A 43 29.07 19.75 3.17
CA VAL A 43 28.96 20.96 2.33
C VAL A 43 29.74 22.11 2.95
N GLN A 44 29.65 22.30 4.28
CA GLN A 44 30.40 23.35 4.98
C GLN A 44 31.92 23.17 4.87
N GLU A 45 32.41 21.94 5.02
CA GLU A 45 33.82 21.61 4.89
C GLU A 45 34.33 21.83 3.46
N ALA A 46 33.56 21.40 2.45
CA ALA A 46 33.90 21.62 1.04
C ALA A 46 33.94 23.13 0.70
N LEU A 47 32.99 23.91 1.19
CA LEU A 47 32.98 25.37 1.04
C LEU A 47 34.18 26.02 1.74
N ALA A 48 34.50 25.62 2.97
CA ALA A 48 35.64 26.13 3.72
C ALA A 48 36.98 25.86 3.02
N ASN A 49 37.09 24.69 2.37
CA ASN A 49 38.26 24.27 1.60
C ASN A 49 38.25 24.77 0.14
N ARG A 50 37.29 25.62 -0.26
CA ARG A 50 37.11 26.15 -1.63
C ARG A 50 36.94 25.05 -2.69
N GLN A 51 36.38 23.92 -2.32
CA GLN A 51 36.04 22.81 -3.22
C GLN A 51 34.60 22.97 -3.71
N PHE A 52 34.32 24.04 -4.45
CA PHE A 52 32.94 24.44 -4.80
C PHE A 52 32.22 23.38 -5.65
N SER A 53 32.91 22.78 -6.62
CA SER A 53 32.37 21.67 -7.41
C SER A 53 31.84 20.52 -6.53
N SER A 54 32.65 20.09 -5.55
CA SER A 54 32.29 19.04 -4.59
C SER A 54 31.14 19.48 -3.66
N ALA A 55 31.15 20.75 -3.23
CA ALA A 55 30.11 21.31 -2.40
C ALA A 55 28.74 21.33 -3.11
N VAL A 56 28.70 21.73 -4.39
CA VAL A 56 27.47 21.73 -5.21
C VAL A 56 26.99 20.31 -5.47
N GLU A 57 27.89 19.38 -5.79
CA GLU A 57 27.54 17.97 -6.00
C GLU A 57 26.93 17.36 -4.73
N THR A 58 27.59 17.54 -3.59
CA THR A 58 27.12 17.06 -2.28
C THR A 58 25.77 17.68 -1.92
N PHE A 59 25.63 19.00 -2.05
CA PHE A 59 24.38 19.70 -1.81
C PHE A 59 23.25 19.22 -2.73
N THR A 60 23.53 18.98 -4.01
CA THR A 60 22.54 18.49 -4.98
C THR A 60 22.08 17.07 -4.61
N ASN A 61 23.01 16.18 -4.24
CA ASN A 61 22.69 14.83 -3.79
C ASN A 61 21.89 14.82 -2.49
N GLU A 62 22.23 15.69 -1.53
CA GLU A 62 21.48 15.85 -0.28
C GLU A 62 20.07 16.39 -0.53
N CYS A 63 19.94 17.38 -1.41
CA CYS A 63 18.63 17.88 -1.83
C CYS A 63 17.81 16.82 -2.55
N LEU A 64 18.42 16.00 -3.40
CA LEU A 64 17.74 14.88 -4.06
C LEU A 64 17.31 13.80 -3.06
N GLY A 65 18.13 13.48 -2.06
CA GLY A 65 17.78 12.54 -0.99
C GLY A 65 16.62 13.04 -0.14
N SER A 66 16.68 14.29 0.31
CA SER A 66 15.60 14.94 1.04
C SER A 66 14.32 15.06 0.22
N ALA A 67 14.45 15.36 -1.09
CA ALA A 67 13.32 15.40 -2.00
C ALA A 67 12.72 14.02 -2.28
N LEU A 68 13.55 12.97 -2.30
CA LEU A 68 13.08 11.59 -2.40
C LEU A 68 12.29 11.20 -1.15
N ASP A 69 12.82 11.45 0.04
CA ASP A 69 12.13 11.19 1.31
C ASP A 69 10.79 11.94 1.41
N ARG A 70 10.81 13.25 1.11
CA ARG A 70 9.60 14.08 1.15
C ARG A 70 8.62 13.75 0.05
N GLY A 71 9.11 13.50 -1.17
CA GLY A 71 8.27 13.13 -2.30
C GLY A 71 7.57 11.80 -2.04
N ILE A 72 8.29 10.83 -1.46
CA ILE A 72 7.70 9.57 -0.99
C ILE A 72 6.66 9.79 0.10
N LEU A 73 6.97 10.66 1.08
CA LEU A 73 6.04 10.99 2.14
C LEU A 73 4.78 11.63 1.55
N GLU A 74 4.90 12.73 0.82
CA GLU A 74 3.81 13.47 0.17
C GLU A 74 2.99 12.58 -0.76
N PHE A 75 3.64 11.79 -1.62
CA PHE A 75 3.00 10.77 -2.45
C PHE A 75 2.16 9.81 -1.62
N SER A 76 2.69 9.37 -0.47
CA SER A 76 1.97 8.51 0.48
C SER A 76 0.83 9.25 1.19
N ILE A 77 0.98 10.55 1.47
CA ILE A 77 -0.08 11.41 2.03
C ILE A 77 -1.24 11.57 1.04
N ASP A 78 -0.89 11.77 -0.22
CA ASP A 78 -1.83 12.11 -1.30
C ASP A 78 -2.49 10.86 -1.91
N GLY A 79 -2.10 9.66 -1.46
CA GLY A 79 -2.75 8.38 -1.82
C GLY A 79 -2.14 7.68 -3.02
N GLY A 80 -1.05 8.20 -3.56
CA GLY A 80 -0.32 7.57 -4.63
C GLY A 80 -1.01 7.59 -6.01
N GLY A 81 -1.88 8.58 -6.26
CA GLY A 81 -2.52 8.79 -7.56
C GLY A 81 -3.12 10.21 -7.72
N LEU A 82 -3.40 10.60 -8.97
CA LEU A 82 -3.79 11.97 -9.37
C LEU A 82 -5.19 12.41 -8.92
N LEU A 83 -6.08 11.48 -8.53
CA LEU A 83 -7.44 11.81 -8.11
C LEU A 83 -7.97 10.80 -7.08
N PRO A 84 -8.33 11.24 -5.85
CA PRO A 84 -9.14 10.41 -4.98
C PRO A 84 -10.53 10.19 -5.60
N THR A 85 -10.82 8.96 -6.03
CA THR A 85 -12.15 8.59 -6.55
C THR A 85 -13.17 8.60 -5.42
N ARG A 86 -13.85 9.73 -5.21
CA ARG A 86 -15.07 9.78 -4.38
C ARG A 86 -16.09 8.75 -4.90
N ASP A 87 -16.37 7.70 -4.15
CA ASP A 87 -17.55 6.86 -4.40
C ASP A 87 -18.80 7.70 -4.06
N ALA A 88 -19.77 7.74 -4.98
CA ALA A 88 -21.05 8.43 -4.79
C ALA A 88 -21.95 7.77 -3.72
N ARG A 89 -21.57 6.61 -3.18
CA ARG A 89 -22.38 5.82 -2.22
C ARG A 89 -21.88 5.87 -0.78
N THR A 90 -20.69 6.41 -0.54
CA THR A 90 -20.18 6.73 0.79
C THR A 90 -19.74 8.18 0.77
N SER A 91 -20.30 9.03 1.65
CA SER A 91 -19.86 10.42 1.79
C SER A 91 -18.38 10.56 2.16
N ASP A 92 -17.71 9.45 2.52
CA ASP A 92 -16.31 9.41 2.92
C ASP A 92 -15.47 8.53 1.98
N PRO A 93 -14.25 8.99 1.65
CA PRO A 93 -13.30 8.25 0.83
C PRO A 93 -12.72 7.02 1.54
N ILE A 94 -12.49 5.91 0.83
CA ILE A 94 -11.89 4.68 1.35
C ILE A 94 -10.52 4.50 0.68
N SER A 95 -9.48 4.16 1.43
CA SER A 95 -8.13 4.57 1.04
C SER A 95 -6.98 3.72 1.61
N LEU A 96 -5.81 3.80 0.97
CA LEU A 96 -4.51 3.61 1.60
C LEU A 96 -4.36 4.53 2.82
N TYR A 97 -3.84 3.98 3.90
CA TYR A 97 -3.51 4.70 5.11
C TYR A 97 -2.00 4.67 5.28
N TYR A 98 -1.45 5.71 5.90
CA TYR A 98 -0.12 5.69 6.49
C TYR A 98 -0.22 6.28 7.89
N ARG A 99 0.76 5.98 8.74
CA ARG A 99 0.87 6.56 10.08
C ARG A 99 2.00 7.59 10.05
N ASN A 100 1.65 8.87 10.17
CA ASN A 100 2.67 9.92 10.26
C ASN A 100 3.48 9.82 11.57
N ASP A 101 4.56 10.59 11.69
CA ASP A 101 5.46 10.63 12.85
C ASP A 101 4.77 10.98 14.19
N LYS A 102 3.50 11.40 14.15
CA LYS A 102 2.66 11.74 15.31
C LYS A 102 1.62 10.67 15.63
N GLY A 103 1.67 9.52 14.95
CA GLY A 103 0.73 8.42 15.18
C GLY A 103 -0.67 8.63 14.59
N GLN A 104 -0.86 9.67 13.76
CA GLN A 104 -2.15 9.97 13.15
C GLN A 104 -2.35 9.14 11.88
N VAL A 105 -3.58 8.64 11.71
CA VAL A 105 -4.03 7.82 10.59
C VAL A 105 -4.71 8.74 9.58
N SER A 106 -4.19 8.81 8.36
CA SER A 106 -4.77 9.57 7.24
C SER A 106 -4.90 8.68 6.00
N SER A 107 -5.93 8.95 5.18
CA SER A 107 -6.51 8.09 4.13
C SER A 107 -6.38 8.70 2.72
N ALA A 108 -5.80 8.04 1.70
CA ALA A 108 -6.08 8.29 0.26
C ALA A 108 -6.03 7.06 -0.73
N PHE A 109 -6.67 7.13 -1.92
CA PHE A 109 -7.02 6.01 -2.84
C PHE A 109 -5.94 5.57 -3.85
N TRP A 110 -5.96 4.29 -4.28
CA TRP A 110 -5.20 3.80 -5.45
C TRP A 110 -6.10 3.74 -6.70
N THR A 111 -5.73 4.39 -7.81
CA THR A 111 -6.55 4.38 -9.04
C THR A 111 -5.90 3.83 -10.31
N ARG A 112 -4.58 3.69 -10.44
CA ARG A 112 -3.93 2.81 -11.45
C ARG A 112 -2.41 2.77 -11.25
N THR A 113 -1.79 1.65 -11.63
CA THR A 113 -0.33 1.43 -11.60
C THR A 113 0.49 2.31 -12.56
N ASP A 114 -0.13 2.84 -13.61
CA ASP A 114 0.54 3.65 -14.65
C ASP A 114 0.75 5.11 -14.21
N GLU A 115 -0.10 5.63 -13.32
CA GLU A 115 0.01 6.98 -12.76
C GLU A 115 0.95 7.08 -11.55
N PHE A 116 1.25 5.93 -10.91
CA PHE A 116 2.09 5.82 -9.72
C PHE A 116 3.46 6.49 -9.93
N ASP A 117 4.16 6.07 -10.99
CA ASP A 117 5.54 6.50 -11.22
C ASP A 117 5.57 7.99 -11.62
N ALA A 118 4.57 8.46 -12.35
CA ALA A 118 4.48 9.86 -12.78
C ALA A 118 4.21 10.82 -11.60
N GLN A 119 3.32 10.45 -10.69
CA GLN A 119 3.02 11.25 -9.52
C GLN A 119 4.22 11.30 -8.56
N LEU A 120 4.83 10.14 -8.28
CA LEU A 120 6.04 10.09 -7.45
C LEU A 120 7.18 10.93 -8.07
N GLN A 121 7.37 10.84 -9.38
CA GLN A 121 8.33 11.69 -10.11
C GLN A 121 8.07 13.18 -9.88
N GLN A 122 6.81 13.60 -9.99
CA GLN A 122 6.40 14.99 -9.83
C GLN A 122 6.62 15.47 -8.40
N ASP A 123 6.29 14.66 -7.40
CA ASP A 123 6.45 15.03 -5.98
C ASP A 123 7.93 15.17 -5.61
N ILE A 124 8.79 14.25 -6.09
CA ILE A 124 10.24 14.36 -5.90
C ILE A 124 10.76 15.61 -6.64
N ALA A 125 10.33 15.88 -7.87
CA ALA A 125 10.80 17.03 -8.65
C ALA A 125 10.43 18.37 -7.99
N ASN A 126 9.20 18.49 -7.49
CA ASN A 126 8.74 19.68 -6.78
C ASN A 126 9.55 19.94 -5.50
N ASN A 127 9.80 18.89 -4.71
CA ASN A 127 10.60 19.00 -3.50
C ASN A 127 12.07 19.30 -3.80
N PHE A 128 12.61 18.72 -4.87
CA PHE A 128 13.98 18.98 -5.31
C PHE A 128 14.17 20.44 -5.71
N LEU A 129 13.30 20.98 -6.56
CA LEU A 129 13.34 22.38 -7.00
C LEU A 129 13.24 23.37 -5.84
N ARG A 130 12.38 23.08 -4.85
CA ARG A 130 12.29 23.88 -3.63
C ARG A 130 13.57 23.79 -2.77
N CYS A 131 14.21 22.63 -2.72
CA CYS A 131 15.42 22.43 -1.93
C CYS A 131 16.63 23.15 -2.53
N ILE A 132 16.84 23.03 -3.84
CA ILE A 132 17.99 23.67 -4.49
C ILE A 132 17.86 25.19 -4.55
N ASP A 133 16.63 25.72 -4.56
CA ASP A 133 16.31 27.14 -4.65
C ASP A 133 17.19 27.90 -5.68
N ASN A 134 17.27 27.36 -6.89
CA ASN A 134 18.12 27.88 -7.97
C ASN A 134 19.60 28.11 -7.57
N TYR A 135 20.12 27.29 -6.64
CA TYR A 135 21.46 27.37 -6.08
C TYR A 135 21.83 28.76 -5.50
N GLN A 136 20.84 29.50 -4.99
CA GLN A 136 21.06 30.86 -4.46
C GLN A 136 22.19 30.93 -3.42
N LEU A 137 22.32 29.90 -2.59
CA LEU A 137 23.37 29.77 -1.58
C LEU A 137 24.79 29.96 -2.15
N PHE A 138 25.08 29.42 -3.34
CA PHE A 138 26.44 29.41 -3.89
C PHE A 138 26.86 30.76 -4.47
N ARG A 139 25.90 31.66 -4.71
CA ARG A 139 26.18 33.04 -5.16
C ARG A 139 26.96 33.83 -4.12
N GLU A 140 26.74 33.56 -2.83
CA GLU A 140 27.46 34.18 -1.72
C GLU A 140 28.96 33.84 -1.73
N TYR A 141 29.34 32.76 -2.41
CA TYR A 141 30.70 32.27 -2.52
C TYR A 141 31.38 32.59 -3.87
N ASN A 142 30.76 33.45 -4.70
CA ASN A 142 31.18 33.73 -6.08
C ASN A 142 31.24 32.47 -6.96
N THR A 143 30.33 31.53 -6.74
CA THR A 143 30.16 30.34 -7.57
C THR A 143 28.83 30.45 -8.30
N GLU A 144 28.87 30.32 -9.63
CA GLU A 144 27.68 30.33 -10.46
C GLU A 144 27.36 28.89 -10.89
N VAL A 145 26.10 28.48 -10.72
CA VAL A 145 25.58 27.18 -11.17
C VAL A 145 24.57 27.44 -12.27
N ILE A 146 24.90 27.00 -13.49
CA ILE A 146 24.10 27.24 -14.69
C ILE A 146 23.46 25.92 -15.11
N ALA A 147 22.12 25.86 -15.11
CA ALA A 147 21.39 24.69 -15.58
C ALA A 147 21.15 24.77 -17.10
N ALA A 148 21.41 23.67 -17.81
CA ALA A 148 21.20 23.57 -19.26
C ALA A 148 19.82 23.01 -19.65
N GLY A 149 18.95 22.74 -18.68
CA GLY A 149 17.61 22.20 -18.91
C GLY A 149 16.81 22.02 -17.61
N GLU A 150 15.61 21.46 -17.71
CA GLU A 150 14.80 21.08 -16.55
C GLU A 150 15.28 19.76 -15.93
N PRO A 151 15.19 19.59 -14.60
CA PRO A 151 15.54 18.34 -13.95
C PRO A 151 14.55 17.23 -14.32
N ARG A 152 15.07 16.09 -14.74
CA ARG A 152 14.26 14.89 -14.99
C ARG A 152 14.60 13.81 -13.98
N ILE A 153 13.59 13.42 -13.21
CA ILE A 153 13.74 12.42 -12.14
C ILE A 153 13.14 11.10 -12.59
N THR A 154 13.86 10.01 -12.35
CA THR A 154 13.39 8.64 -12.60
C THR A 154 13.57 7.80 -11.32
N PRO A 155 12.47 7.38 -10.66
CA PRO A 155 12.50 6.39 -9.60
C PRO A 155 12.94 5.03 -10.16
N VAL A 156 13.85 4.39 -9.46
CA VAL A 156 14.30 3.02 -9.71
C VAL A 156 14.08 2.23 -8.43
N TYR A 157 13.25 1.20 -8.53
CA TYR A 157 12.91 0.36 -7.40
C TYR A 157 13.85 -0.84 -7.32
N THR A 158 14.42 -1.09 -6.15
CA THR A 158 15.15 -2.33 -5.85
C THR A 158 14.40 -3.12 -4.77
N ASP A 159 14.91 -4.30 -4.44
CA ASP A 159 14.33 -5.15 -3.39
C ASP A 159 14.48 -4.55 -1.99
N ILE A 160 15.44 -3.63 -1.80
CA ILE A 160 15.85 -3.11 -0.49
C ILE A 160 15.71 -1.59 -0.35
N ASP A 161 15.66 -0.86 -1.47
CA ASP A 161 15.62 0.59 -1.47
C ASP A 161 14.86 1.13 -2.71
N THR A 162 14.57 2.42 -2.67
CA THR A 162 14.08 3.19 -3.80
C THR A 162 15.13 4.24 -4.12
N LYS A 163 15.55 4.31 -5.38
CA LYS A 163 16.57 5.25 -5.84
C LYS A 163 15.93 6.30 -6.74
N ALA A 164 16.31 7.55 -6.58
CA ALA A 164 16.01 8.60 -7.55
C ALA A 164 17.25 8.83 -8.41
N ILE A 165 17.11 8.66 -9.73
CA ILE A 165 18.11 9.10 -10.71
C ILE A 165 17.66 10.45 -11.25
N LEU A 166 18.50 11.47 -11.06
CA LEU A 166 18.26 12.82 -11.55
C LEU A 166 19.16 13.08 -12.75
N GLU A 167 18.56 13.28 -13.91
CA GLU A 167 19.20 13.86 -15.09
C GLU A 167 19.05 15.38 -15.00
N TYR A 168 20.10 16.08 -14.63
CA TYR A 168 20.09 17.53 -14.48
C TYR A 168 21.44 18.11 -14.89
N PRO A 169 21.62 18.43 -16.19
CA PRO A 169 22.88 18.95 -16.68
C PRO A 169 23.13 20.35 -16.13
N ILE A 170 24.10 20.47 -15.24
CA ILE A 170 24.54 21.73 -14.64
C ILE A 170 26.02 21.98 -14.93
N THR A 171 26.36 23.25 -15.15
CA THR A 171 27.72 23.73 -15.27
C THR A 171 28.04 24.62 -14.08
N ILE A 172 29.10 24.31 -13.36
CA ILE A 172 29.57 25.07 -12.20
C ILE A 172 30.76 25.91 -12.66
N GLN A 173 30.65 27.23 -12.50
CA GLN A 173 31.75 28.16 -12.74
C GLN A 173 32.27 28.69 -11.42
N ASP A 174 33.55 28.40 -11.16
CA ASP A 174 34.27 28.86 -9.98
C ASP A 174 35.67 29.40 -10.33
N ALA A 175 36.49 29.70 -9.32
CA ALA A 175 37.84 30.22 -9.50
C ALA A 175 38.82 29.21 -10.13
N SER A 176 38.48 27.91 -10.13
CA SER A 176 39.31 26.82 -10.65
C SER A 176 38.95 26.43 -12.09
N GLY A 177 37.75 26.75 -12.54
CA GLY A 177 37.33 26.57 -13.93
C GLY A 177 35.83 26.31 -14.08
N SER A 178 35.49 25.61 -15.16
CA SER A 178 34.13 25.17 -15.48
C SER A 178 34.05 23.67 -15.31
N HIS A 179 33.08 23.18 -14.54
CA HIS A 179 32.85 21.76 -14.27
C HIS A 179 31.43 21.37 -14.67
N ASP A 180 31.28 20.33 -15.48
CA ASP A 180 29.99 19.85 -15.94
C ASP A 180 29.56 18.60 -15.19
N TYR A 181 28.31 18.58 -14.73
CA TYR A 181 27.66 17.44 -14.11
C TYR A 181 26.38 17.12 -14.86
N ILE A 182 26.12 15.83 -15.08
CA ILE A 182 25.01 15.37 -15.93
C ILE A 182 23.96 14.61 -15.10
N SER A 183 24.39 13.82 -14.13
CA SER A 183 23.51 12.93 -13.38
C SER A 183 23.84 12.90 -11.90
N PHE A 184 22.80 12.84 -11.09
CA PHE A 184 22.87 12.68 -9.64
C PHE A 184 22.02 11.48 -9.23
N SER A 185 22.30 10.93 -8.05
CA SER A 185 21.50 9.83 -7.53
C SER A 185 21.42 9.87 -6.02
N ALA A 186 20.23 9.58 -5.50
CA ALA A 186 20.00 9.38 -4.08
C ALA A 186 19.20 8.09 -3.86
N ALA A 187 19.39 7.45 -2.71
CA ALA A 187 18.67 6.25 -2.33
C ALA A 187 17.99 6.49 -0.98
N ALA A 188 16.76 6.04 -0.85
CA ALA A 188 16.02 6.02 0.40
C ALA A 188 15.66 4.58 0.76
N PRO A 189 15.71 4.18 2.04
CA PRO A 189 15.58 2.79 2.49
C PRO A 189 14.12 2.29 2.46
N TYR A 190 13.33 2.70 1.47
CA TYR A 190 11.94 2.32 1.30
C TYR A 190 11.80 1.29 0.18
N ARG A 191 11.11 0.20 0.46
CA ARG A 191 10.99 -0.96 -0.43
C ARG A 191 9.76 -0.87 -1.34
N PHE A 192 9.57 0.26 -2.03
CA PHE A 192 8.38 0.49 -2.88
C PHE A 192 8.19 -0.54 -3.98
N GLY A 193 9.28 -1.08 -4.55
CA GLY A 193 9.20 -2.16 -5.53
C GLY A 193 8.53 -3.40 -4.95
N ALA A 194 9.03 -3.87 -3.80
CA ALA A 194 8.45 -5.01 -3.10
C ALA A 194 7.00 -4.75 -2.68
N MET A 195 6.69 -3.55 -2.19
CA MET A 195 5.33 -3.15 -1.83
C MET A 195 4.38 -3.19 -3.05
N LYS A 196 4.78 -2.58 -4.18
CA LYS A 196 4.01 -2.57 -5.42
C LYS A 196 3.72 -3.99 -5.91
N SER A 197 4.72 -4.86 -5.88
CA SER A 197 4.55 -6.28 -6.23
C SER A 197 3.60 -7.00 -5.27
N ALA A 198 3.74 -6.80 -3.95
CA ALA A 198 2.86 -7.41 -2.96
C ALA A 198 1.39 -7.01 -3.17
N ILE A 199 1.13 -5.72 -3.41
CA ILE A 199 -0.22 -5.21 -3.69
C ILE A 199 -0.76 -5.85 -4.97
N MET A 200 0.01 -5.89 -6.06
CA MET A 200 -0.43 -6.46 -7.33
C MET A 200 -0.76 -7.95 -7.24
N ASP A 201 0.05 -8.72 -6.52
CA ASP A 201 -0.21 -10.15 -6.31
C ASP A 201 -1.45 -10.38 -5.44
N ILE A 202 -1.65 -9.57 -4.39
CA ILE A 202 -2.86 -9.61 -3.57
C ILE A 202 -4.09 -9.27 -4.41
N LEU A 203 -4.05 -8.19 -5.20
CA LEU A 203 -5.16 -7.77 -6.05
C LEU A 203 -5.47 -8.83 -7.12
N SER A 204 -4.44 -9.41 -7.75
CA SER A 204 -4.61 -10.50 -8.71
C SER A 204 -5.28 -11.72 -8.08
N LEU A 205 -4.92 -12.08 -6.85
CA LEU A 205 -5.57 -13.17 -6.12
C LEU A 205 -7.04 -12.86 -5.81
N ILE A 206 -7.33 -11.62 -5.42
CA ILE A 206 -8.70 -11.16 -5.14
C ILE A 206 -9.54 -11.15 -6.42
N ASP A 207 -8.99 -10.71 -7.55
CA ASP A 207 -9.69 -10.73 -8.84
C ASP A 207 -10.04 -12.17 -9.27
N GLN A 208 -9.12 -13.11 -9.03
CA GLN A 208 -9.36 -14.54 -9.29
C GLN A 208 -10.36 -15.15 -8.30
N MET A 209 -10.36 -14.68 -7.05
CA MET A 209 -11.16 -15.23 -5.95
C MET A 209 -11.72 -14.13 -5.03
N PRO A 210 -12.77 -13.40 -5.46
CA PRO A 210 -13.27 -12.24 -4.71
C PRO A 210 -13.82 -12.62 -3.33
N GLY A 211 -14.30 -13.85 -3.15
CA GLY A 211 -14.86 -14.35 -1.89
C GLY A 211 -13.84 -14.46 -0.75
N ILE A 212 -12.53 -14.42 -1.03
CA ILE A 212 -11.49 -14.48 0.02
C ILE A 212 -11.62 -13.29 0.99
N VAL A 213 -11.99 -12.13 0.46
CA VAL A 213 -12.03 -10.87 1.21
C VAL A 213 -13.16 -10.88 2.25
N SER A 214 -14.26 -11.57 1.96
CA SER A 214 -15.44 -11.67 2.83
C SER A 214 -15.29 -12.63 4.01
N SER A 215 -14.21 -13.40 4.08
CA SER A 215 -13.96 -14.37 5.17
C SER A 215 -12.66 -14.02 5.92
N PRO A 216 -12.73 -13.52 7.17
CA PRO A 216 -11.55 -13.10 7.92
C PRO A 216 -10.48 -14.18 8.07
N GLN A 217 -10.89 -15.43 8.30
CA GLN A 217 -9.98 -16.57 8.45
C GLN A 217 -9.21 -16.88 7.16
N MET A 218 -9.89 -16.74 6.02
CA MET A 218 -9.32 -17.09 4.73
C MET A 218 -8.46 -15.98 4.16
N ARG A 219 -8.89 -14.74 4.38
CA ARG A 219 -8.12 -13.55 4.09
C ARG A 219 -6.73 -13.65 4.72
N ASP A 220 -6.66 -13.95 6.02
CA ASP A 220 -5.37 -14.17 6.68
C ASP A 220 -4.62 -15.37 6.10
N ALA A 221 -5.27 -16.54 5.97
CA ALA A 221 -4.62 -17.74 5.48
C ALA A 221 -4.09 -17.65 4.03
N LYS A 222 -4.63 -16.77 3.19
CA LYS A 222 -4.29 -16.65 1.77
C LYS A 222 -3.53 -15.39 1.40
N LEU A 223 -3.87 -14.24 2.00
CA LEU A 223 -3.21 -12.97 1.67
C LEU A 223 -1.92 -12.78 2.49
N SER A 224 -1.88 -13.25 3.74
CA SER A 224 -0.69 -13.12 4.60
C SER A 224 0.54 -13.82 4.01
N PRO A 225 0.46 -15.05 3.45
CA PRO A 225 1.60 -15.67 2.77
C PRO A 225 2.16 -14.85 1.60
N ILE A 226 1.32 -14.16 0.83
CA ILE A 226 1.76 -13.31 -0.29
C ILE A 226 2.56 -12.13 0.25
N ALA A 227 2.01 -11.40 1.23
CA ALA A 227 2.70 -10.26 1.85
C ALA A 227 4.04 -10.69 2.49
N ASN A 228 4.04 -11.85 3.17
CA ASN A 228 5.22 -12.40 3.82
C ASN A 228 6.34 -12.76 2.82
N GLN A 229 6.02 -13.17 1.58
CA GLN A 229 7.05 -13.45 0.56
C GLN A 229 7.88 -12.20 0.21
N TYR A 230 7.27 -11.03 0.36
CA TYR A 230 7.92 -9.73 0.16
C TYR A 230 8.49 -9.15 1.45
N GLY A 231 8.33 -9.84 2.58
CA GLY A 231 8.81 -9.40 3.90
C GLY A 231 7.91 -8.38 4.58
N PHE A 232 6.63 -8.27 4.21
CA PHE A 232 5.65 -7.43 4.88
C PHE A 232 4.78 -8.23 5.84
N VAL A 233 4.38 -7.60 6.94
CA VAL A 233 3.33 -8.14 7.83
C VAL A 233 2.00 -7.54 7.41
N VAL A 234 0.99 -8.38 7.20
CA VAL A 234 -0.35 -7.90 6.84
C VAL A 234 -1.26 -7.78 8.06
N ALA A 235 -2.11 -6.76 8.06
CA ALA A 235 -3.25 -6.63 8.96
C ALA A 235 -4.51 -6.25 8.17
N PHE A 236 -5.68 -6.53 8.75
CA PHE A 236 -6.96 -6.30 8.10
C PHE A 236 -7.90 -5.52 9.00
N ASP A 237 -8.69 -4.62 8.41
CA ASP A 237 -9.78 -3.90 9.07
C ASP A 237 -11.03 -3.92 8.20
N ASP A 238 -12.19 -4.04 8.83
CA ASP A 238 -13.50 -4.27 8.20
C ASP A 238 -14.43 -3.10 8.51
N PRO A 239 -14.23 -1.92 7.90
CA PRO A 239 -15.01 -0.72 8.23
C PRO A 239 -16.50 -0.87 7.86
N LYS A 240 -16.82 -1.71 6.86
CA LYS A 240 -18.18 -2.02 6.37
C LYS A 240 -18.23 -3.45 5.82
N GLU A 241 -19.44 -4.00 5.66
CA GLU A 241 -19.61 -5.40 5.22
C GLU A 241 -18.98 -5.74 3.85
N ASP A 242 -18.83 -4.77 2.96
CA ASP A 242 -18.37 -4.98 1.57
C ASP A 242 -16.99 -4.36 1.30
N ILE A 243 -16.33 -3.80 2.33
CA ILE A 243 -15.08 -3.07 2.21
C ILE A 243 -14.09 -3.62 3.21
N VAL A 244 -12.89 -3.97 2.71
CA VAL A 244 -11.80 -4.44 3.55
C VAL A 244 -10.58 -3.57 3.33
N ILE A 245 -10.01 -3.09 4.42
CA ILE A 245 -8.72 -2.39 4.45
C ILE A 245 -7.64 -3.45 4.71
N ILE A 246 -6.67 -3.52 3.81
CA ILE A 246 -5.50 -4.39 3.90
C ILE A 246 -4.30 -3.52 4.22
N SER A 247 -3.55 -3.86 5.25
CA SER A 247 -2.45 -3.06 5.81
C SER A 247 -1.14 -3.82 5.66
N LEU A 248 -0.14 -3.30 4.96
CA LEU A 248 1.20 -3.91 4.83
C LEU A 248 2.20 -3.12 5.66
N ALA A 249 2.69 -3.70 6.74
CA ALA A 249 3.73 -3.11 7.58
C ALA A 249 5.10 -3.61 7.13
N ASP A 250 6.04 -2.68 6.90
CA ASP A 250 7.44 -3.02 6.64
C ASP A 250 8.22 -3.07 7.97
N PRO A 251 8.63 -4.26 8.46
CA PRO A 251 9.41 -4.37 9.69
C PRO A 251 10.82 -3.77 9.56
N HIS A 252 11.31 -3.54 8.34
CA HIS A 252 12.63 -2.98 8.06
C HIS A 252 12.63 -1.46 7.85
N ALA A 253 11.47 -0.87 7.59
CA ALA A 253 11.32 0.55 7.25
C ALA A 253 10.25 1.23 8.12
N ALA A 254 10.20 0.94 9.42
CA ALA A 254 9.32 1.63 10.36
C ALA A 254 9.52 3.15 10.26
N PRO A 255 8.45 3.98 10.19
CA PRO A 255 7.05 3.67 10.49
C PRO A 255 6.13 3.47 9.27
N PHE A 256 6.65 3.02 8.12
CA PHE A 256 5.82 2.89 6.91
C PHE A 256 4.83 1.72 7.02
N LEU A 257 3.54 2.08 6.94
CA LEU A 257 2.40 1.17 6.85
C LEU A 257 1.68 1.51 5.55
N TYR A 258 1.64 0.57 4.61
CA TYR A 258 0.97 0.74 3.32
C TYR A 258 -0.39 0.07 3.40
N ASN A 259 -1.45 0.83 3.62
CA ASN A 259 -2.79 0.22 3.59
C ASN A 259 -3.37 0.32 2.19
N PHE A 260 -4.41 -0.42 1.83
CA PHE A 260 -5.20 -0.21 0.62
C PHE A 260 -6.56 -0.86 0.82
N ALA A 261 -7.57 -0.41 0.08
CA ALA A 261 -8.93 -0.89 0.26
C ALA A 261 -9.42 -1.68 -0.94
N VAL A 262 -10.24 -2.69 -0.64
CA VAL A 262 -10.90 -3.53 -1.64
C VAL A 262 -12.40 -3.49 -1.37
N GLU A 263 -13.18 -3.03 -2.35
CA GLU A 263 -14.64 -3.16 -2.36
C GLU A 263 -15.00 -4.45 -3.09
N VAL A 264 -15.67 -5.37 -2.42
CA VAL A 264 -16.19 -6.57 -3.06
C VAL A 264 -17.69 -6.45 -3.24
N LYS A 265 -18.13 -6.35 -4.49
CA LYS A 265 -19.55 -6.33 -4.82
C LYS A 265 -20.13 -7.73 -4.65
N LYS A 266 -21.01 -7.90 -3.67
CA LYS A 266 -21.80 -9.12 -3.50
C LYS A 266 -22.62 -9.38 -4.79
N PRO A 267 -22.57 -10.60 -5.37
CA PRO A 267 -23.46 -10.98 -6.46
C PRO A 267 -24.93 -10.82 -6.06
N SER A 268 -25.76 -10.38 -7.00
CA SER A 268 -27.18 -10.10 -6.79
C SER A 268 -28.06 -11.34 -6.59
N SER A 269 -27.51 -12.55 -6.78
CA SER A 269 -28.20 -13.83 -6.63
C SER A 269 -27.25 -14.92 -6.11
N SER A 270 -27.78 -15.88 -5.34
CA SER A 270 -27.01 -17.04 -4.87
C SER A 270 -26.42 -17.81 -6.06
N GLN A 271 -25.14 -18.16 -5.99
CA GLN A 271 -24.50 -18.93 -7.06
C GLN A 271 -24.96 -20.40 -6.97
N ALA A 272 -25.39 -20.97 -8.10
CA ALA A 272 -25.64 -22.41 -8.17
C ALA A 272 -24.30 -23.14 -8.31
N TYR A 273 -24.06 -24.12 -7.45
CA TYR A 273 -22.85 -24.94 -7.48
C TYR A 273 -23.18 -26.40 -7.13
N THR A 274 -22.42 -27.33 -7.68
CA THR A 274 -22.52 -28.77 -7.37
C THR A 274 -21.18 -29.29 -6.88
N ILE A 275 -21.21 -30.10 -5.82
CA ILE A 275 -20.03 -30.83 -5.33
C ILE A 275 -20.11 -32.25 -5.86
N ASN A 276 -19.02 -32.72 -6.44
CA ASN A 276 -18.82 -34.09 -6.89
C ASN A 276 -17.64 -34.70 -6.13
N ALA A 277 -17.92 -35.65 -5.25
CA ALA A 277 -16.96 -36.46 -4.53
C ALA A 277 -17.35 -37.95 -4.63
N PRO A 278 -16.40 -38.89 -4.54
CA PRO A 278 -16.73 -40.31 -4.50
C PRO A 278 -17.54 -40.64 -3.25
N SER A 279 -18.53 -41.52 -3.35
CA SER A 279 -19.33 -41.95 -2.19
C SER A 279 -18.50 -42.75 -1.16
N SER A 280 -17.39 -43.34 -1.59
CA SER A 280 -16.47 -44.08 -0.73
C SER A 280 -15.03 -44.08 -1.24
N ILE A 281 -14.07 -44.11 -0.31
CA ILE A 281 -12.64 -44.29 -0.59
C ILE A 281 -12.07 -45.35 0.36
N THR A 282 -11.13 -46.14 -0.16
CA THR A 282 -10.37 -47.11 0.64
C THR A 282 -8.93 -46.63 0.79
N ALA A 283 -8.39 -46.69 2.01
CA ALA A 283 -7.02 -46.35 2.34
C ALA A 283 -6.33 -47.49 3.09
N ILE A 284 -5.00 -47.51 3.03
CA ILE A 284 -4.17 -48.50 3.71
C ILE A 284 -3.80 -47.97 5.10
N ALA A 285 -3.95 -48.80 6.13
CA ALA A 285 -3.52 -48.49 7.48
C ALA A 285 -2.02 -48.11 7.52
N GLY A 286 -1.70 -46.98 8.14
CA GLY A 286 -0.34 -46.43 8.20
C GLY A 286 0.00 -45.42 7.10
N ALA A 287 -0.91 -45.12 6.18
CA ALA A 287 -0.75 -43.97 5.28
C ALA A 287 -0.71 -42.65 6.08
N ALA A 288 0.19 -41.74 5.69
CA ALA A 288 0.34 -40.44 6.36
C ALA A 288 -0.92 -39.56 6.25
N ALA A 289 -1.68 -39.69 5.15
CA ALA A 289 -2.97 -39.06 4.94
C ALA A 289 -3.81 -39.83 3.91
N VAL A 290 -5.13 -39.67 3.97
CA VAL A 290 -6.09 -40.17 2.99
C VAL A 290 -6.71 -38.97 2.28
N CYS A 291 -6.54 -38.85 0.97
CA CYS A 291 -7.04 -37.71 0.20
C CYS A 291 -8.29 -38.08 -0.59
N VAL A 292 -9.37 -37.32 -0.39
CA VAL A 292 -10.64 -37.45 -1.12
C VAL A 292 -10.64 -36.43 -2.24
N PRO A 293 -10.73 -36.85 -3.52
CA PRO A 293 -10.85 -35.93 -4.64
C PRO A 293 -12.24 -35.30 -4.66
N ILE A 294 -12.28 -34.01 -4.95
CA ILE A 294 -13.48 -33.20 -4.98
C ILE A 294 -13.43 -32.35 -6.25
N ASP A 295 -14.53 -32.37 -6.98
CA ASP A 295 -14.78 -31.48 -8.10
C ASP A 295 -15.96 -30.59 -7.76
N VAL A 296 -15.75 -29.28 -7.74
CA VAL A 296 -16.83 -28.31 -7.52
C VAL A 296 -17.06 -27.56 -8.81
N GLN A 297 -18.25 -27.77 -9.38
CA GLN A 297 -18.63 -27.10 -10.61
C GLN A 297 -19.45 -25.86 -10.28
N PHE A 298 -19.02 -24.74 -10.82
CA PHE A 298 -19.65 -23.44 -10.66
C PHE A 298 -20.45 -23.09 -11.90
N SER A 299 -21.64 -22.52 -11.70
CA SER A 299 -22.42 -21.96 -12.81
C SER A 299 -21.83 -20.66 -13.37
N PHE A 300 -20.99 -19.94 -12.59
CA PHE A 300 -20.35 -18.68 -12.98
C PHE A 300 -18.95 -18.51 -12.35
N ASN A 301 -18.09 -17.74 -13.02
CA ASN A 301 -16.71 -17.41 -12.62
C ASN A 301 -16.63 -15.89 -12.33
N PRO A 302 -15.95 -15.40 -11.28
CA PRO A 302 -15.11 -16.13 -10.32
C PRO A 302 -15.87 -16.84 -9.18
N PRO A 303 -15.31 -17.94 -8.64
CA PRO A 303 -15.94 -18.74 -7.60
C PRO A 303 -15.94 -18.05 -6.23
N SER A 304 -17.03 -18.22 -5.50
CA SER A 304 -17.22 -17.72 -4.12
C SER A 304 -17.48 -18.82 -3.09
N VAL A 305 -17.43 -20.07 -3.55
CA VAL A 305 -17.81 -21.25 -2.77
C VAL A 305 -16.57 -21.89 -2.18
N PHE A 306 -16.65 -22.25 -0.91
CA PHE A 306 -15.59 -22.94 -0.19
C PHE A 306 -16.04 -24.34 0.20
N VAL A 307 -15.13 -25.32 0.16
CA VAL A 307 -15.41 -26.68 0.64
C VAL A 307 -14.77 -26.88 2.01
N ASP A 308 -15.60 -27.32 2.94
CA ASP A 308 -15.22 -27.73 4.29
C ASP A 308 -15.60 -29.21 4.47
N SER A 309 -14.99 -29.88 5.44
CA SER A 309 -15.32 -31.27 5.76
C SER A 309 -15.43 -31.50 7.25
N PHE A 310 -16.43 -32.28 7.64
CA PHE A 310 -16.73 -32.60 9.03
C PHE A 310 -16.79 -34.10 9.21
N SER A 311 -15.96 -34.63 10.11
CA SER A 311 -16.01 -36.03 10.53
C SER A 311 -16.40 -36.13 12.01
N PRO A 312 -17.52 -36.78 12.37
CA PRO A 312 -17.75 -37.19 13.75
C PRO A 312 -16.80 -38.35 14.09
N MET A 313 -16.01 -38.19 15.15
CA MET A 313 -15.19 -39.29 15.67
C MET A 313 -16.09 -40.47 16.11
N PRO A 314 -15.74 -41.73 15.79
CA PRO A 314 -16.47 -42.91 16.26
C PRO A 314 -16.62 -42.89 17.79
N GLY A 315 -17.86 -42.96 18.29
CA GLY A 315 -18.15 -43.02 19.73
C GLY A 315 -18.21 -41.68 20.46
N THR A 316 -18.07 -40.55 19.76
CA THR A 316 -18.25 -39.22 20.36
C THR A 316 -19.21 -38.38 19.52
N THR A 317 -20.28 -37.87 20.13
CA THR A 317 -21.26 -37.00 19.44
C THR A 317 -20.77 -35.55 19.28
N ASN A 318 -19.68 -35.18 19.95
CA ASN A 318 -19.27 -33.79 20.14
C ASN A 318 -17.84 -33.44 19.69
N TYR A 319 -17.01 -34.42 19.30
CA TYR A 319 -15.66 -34.12 18.79
C TYR A 319 -15.67 -34.00 17.27
N ARG A 320 -15.46 -32.78 16.80
CA ARG A 320 -15.21 -32.46 15.39
C ARG A 320 -13.72 -32.55 15.14
N MET A 321 -13.28 -33.41 14.22
CA MET A 321 -11.98 -33.19 13.60
C MET A 321 -12.13 -31.97 12.68
N PRO A 322 -11.37 -30.87 12.87
CA PRO A 322 -11.32 -29.82 11.87
C PRO A 322 -10.71 -30.44 10.60
N GLY A 323 -11.49 -30.50 9.52
CA GLY A 323 -10.95 -30.76 8.20
C GLY A 323 -10.13 -29.57 7.73
N ASP A 324 -9.24 -29.79 6.75
CA ASP A 324 -8.65 -28.69 5.99
C ASP A 324 -9.78 -27.88 5.34
N VAL A 325 -9.89 -26.59 5.65
CA VAL A 325 -10.77 -25.68 4.90
C VAL A 325 -10.05 -25.31 3.62
N ARG A 326 -10.61 -25.68 2.47
CA ARG A 326 -10.03 -25.36 1.15
C ARG A 326 -11.01 -24.59 0.28
N ILE A 327 -10.45 -23.71 -0.54
CA ILE A 327 -11.22 -23.08 -1.62
C ILE A 327 -11.55 -24.18 -2.61
N ALA A 328 -12.79 -24.19 -3.09
CA ALA A 328 -13.21 -25.12 -4.11
C ALA A 328 -12.55 -24.76 -5.45
N GLY A 329 -11.46 -25.43 -5.83
CA GLY A 329 -10.94 -25.45 -7.19
C GLY A 329 -11.45 -26.67 -7.98
N ASN A 330 -11.31 -26.62 -9.30
CA ASN A 330 -11.48 -27.82 -10.14
C ASN A 330 -10.38 -28.83 -9.78
N ASN A 331 -10.75 -30.08 -9.43
CA ASN A 331 -9.84 -31.18 -9.05
C ASN A 331 -9.10 -31.03 -7.72
N ASP A 332 -9.69 -30.36 -6.73
CA ASP A 332 -9.10 -30.28 -5.39
C ASP A 332 -9.16 -31.61 -4.62
N GLN A 333 -8.35 -31.73 -3.57
CA GLN A 333 -8.37 -32.88 -2.67
C GLN A 333 -8.45 -32.43 -1.21
N LEU A 334 -9.31 -33.09 -0.41
CA LEU A 334 -9.32 -32.95 1.05
C LEU A 334 -8.60 -34.14 1.67
N CYS A 335 -7.53 -33.88 2.40
CA CYS A 335 -6.69 -34.92 3.00
C CYS A 335 -6.94 -35.03 4.50
N TYR A 336 -7.09 -36.26 4.98
CA TYR A 336 -7.40 -36.58 6.38
C TYR A 336 -6.29 -37.45 6.97
N GLN A 337 -5.80 -37.09 8.16
CA GLN A 337 -4.88 -37.94 8.92
C GLN A 337 -5.69 -38.96 9.74
N MET A 338 -5.80 -40.18 9.23
CA MET A 338 -6.52 -41.28 9.88
C MET A 338 -5.54 -42.10 10.73
N LYS A 339 -5.72 -42.08 12.07
CA LYS A 339 -4.78 -42.75 13.00
C LYS A 339 -5.08 -44.23 13.26
N PHE A 340 -6.30 -44.68 13.01
CA PHE A 340 -6.73 -46.04 13.35
C PHE A 340 -7.39 -46.72 12.14
N PRO A 341 -7.31 -48.06 12.03
CA PRO A 341 -8.12 -48.81 11.07
C PRO A 341 -9.61 -48.68 11.38
N GLY A 342 -10.45 -48.67 10.35
CA GLY A 342 -11.90 -48.56 10.52
C GLY A 342 -12.60 -47.81 9.40
N ALA A 343 -13.93 -47.80 9.45
CA ALA A 343 -14.78 -47.01 8.57
C ALA A 343 -15.12 -45.67 9.22
N TYR A 344 -14.82 -44.59 8.51
CA TYR A 344 -15.08 -43.20 8.90
C TYR A 344 -16.07 -42.57 7.93
N THR A 345 -17.01 -41.78 8.44
CA THR A 345 -17.92 -41.02 7.58
C THR A 345 -17.55 -39.54 7.68
N VAL A 346 -17.33 -38.91 6.53
CA VAL A 346 -17.05 -37.48 6.45
C VAL A 346 -18.16 -36.81 5.64
N ASP A 347 -18.74 -35.75 6.20
CA ASP A 347 -19.65 -34.86 5.49
C ASP A 347 -18.83 -33.71 4.89
N ILE A 348 -18.70 -33.71 3.56
CA ILE A 348 -18.14 -32.61 2.77
C ILE A 348 -19.25 -31.58 2.55
N VAL A 349 -18.99 -30.32 2.87
CA VAL A 349 -19.96 -29.23 2.84
C VAL A 349 -19.36 -28.09 2.05
N ALA A 350 -20.02 -27.64 0.98
CA ALA A 350 -19.64 -26.39 0.33
C ALA A 350 -20.56 -25.24 0.76
N ARG A 351 -19.99 -24.04 0.92
CA ARG A 351 -20.68 -22.83 1.39
C ARG A 351 -20.35 -21.66 0.47
N ASP A 352 -21.38 -20.94 0.05
CA ASP A 352 -21.27 -19.63 -0.60
C ASP A 352 -21.22 -18.56 0.50
N TYR A 353 -20.13 -17.78 0.55
CA TYR A 353 -19.94 -16.73 1.57
C TYR A 353 -20.45 -15.35 1.14
N PHE A 354 -20.90 -15.18 -0.10
CA PHE A 354 -21.53 -13.93 -0.53
C PHE A 354 -22.99 -13.82 -0.14
N THR A 355 -23.65 -14.95 0.09
CA THR A 355 -25.04 -14.96 0.54
C THR A 355 -25.11 -14.93 2.07
N SER A 356 -25.74 -13.90 2.63
CA SER A 356 -26.09 -13.79 4.06
C SER A 356 -27.08 -14.88 4.54
N SER A 357 -27.46 -15.79 3.65
CA SER A 357 -28.41 -16.86 3.84
C SER A 357 -27.64 -18.17 4.02
N PRO A 358 -27.62 -18.79 5.22
CA PRO A 358 -26.92 -20.06 5.48
C PRO A 358 -27.45 -21.28 4.70
N TYR A 359 -28.31 -21.08 3.70
CA TYR A 359 -29.26 -22.07 3.19
C TYR A 359 -28.92 -22.69 1.83
N THR A 360 -27.97 -22.14 1.05
CA THR A 360 -27.34 -22.92 -0.02
C THR A 360 -26.08 -23.55 0.55
N THR A 361 -26.28 -24.65 1.28
CA THR A 361 -25.21 -25.59 1.66
C THR A 361 -25.44 -26.88 0.90
N THR A 362 -24.59 -27.18 -0.08
CA THR A 362 -24.58 -28.52 -0.70
C THR A 362 -23.73 -29.42 0.19
N ARG A 363 -24.27 -30.58 0.59
CA ARG A 363 -23.56 -31.55 1.42
C ARG A 363 -23.43 -32.86 0.65
N GLN A 364 -22.22 -33.42 0.65
CA GLN A 364 -21.92 -34.73 0.13
C GLN A 364 -21.27 -35.60 1.21
N ARG A 365 -21.78 -36.80 1.40
CA ARG A 365 -21.26 -37.74 2.39
C ARG A 365 -20.32 -38.73 1.73
N VAL A 366 -19.14 -38.91 2.32
CA VAL A 366 -18.09 -39.83 1.85
C VAL A 366 -17.72 -40.79 2.96
N THR A 367 -17.70 -42.08 2.65
CA THR A 367 -17.23 -43.13 3.57
C THR A 367 -15.78 -43.48 3.28
N ILE A 368 -14.89 -43.29 4.25
CA ILE A 368 -13.47 -43.64 4.15
C ILE A 368 -13.22 -44.92 4.93
N THR A 369 -12.81 -45.99 4.26
CA THR A 369 -12.47 -47.27 4.86
C THR A 369 -10.96 -47.42 4.93
N VAL A 370 -10.40 -47.45 6.15
CA VAL A 370 -8.98 -47.72 6.38
C VAL A 370 -8.83 -49.20 6.68
N ILE A 371 -8.18 -49.94 5.77
CA ILE A 371 -7.94 -51.39 5.85
C ILE A 371 -6.57 -51.67 6.44
#